data_AF-A0A2T6NCD5-F1
#
_entry.id   AF-A0A2T6NCD5-F1
#
_cell.length_a   1.000
_cell.length_b   1.000
_cell.length_c   1.000
_cell.angle_alpha   90.00
_cell.angle_beta   90.00
_cell.angle_gamma   90.00
#
_symmetry.space_group_name_H-M   'P 1'
#
loop_
_entity.id
_entity.type
_entity.pdbx_description
1 polymer ?
#
loop_
_entity_poly.entity_id
_entity_poly.type
_entity_poly.pdbx_seq_one_letter_code
_entity_poly.pdbx_strand_id
1 'polypeptide(L)' 'MRQVESLSHTRWECKYHIVFIPKYRRKTLFGQIRQELGEVFHR' A
#
# COMPACT_ATOMS: atom_id res chain seq x y z
N MET A 1 -19.49 1.93 -8.35
CA MET A 1 -19.06 3.10 -9.14
C MET A 1 -17.54 3.15 -9.14
N ARG A 2 -16.90 3.55 -10.26
CA ARG A 2 -15.44 3.76 -10.30
C ARG A 2 -15.10 5.02 -9.51
N GLN A 3 -14.11 4.94 -8.62
CA GLN A 3 -13.63 6.10 -7.87
C GLN A 3 -12.59 6.81 -8.74
N VAL A 4 -12.98 7.95 -9.31
CA VAL A 4 -12.18 8.74 -10.24
C VAL A 4 -11.87 10.07 -9.58
N GLU A 5 -10.60 10.42 -9.51
CA GLU A 5 -10.16 11.71 -8.97
C GLU A 5 -10.01 12.74 -10.10
N SER A 6 -10.11 14.03 -9.75
CA SER A 6 -10.02 15.10 -10.73
C SER A 6 -9.39 16.38 -10.19
N LEU A 7 -8.60 17.03 -11.04
CA LEU A 7 -8.18 18.43 -10.95
C LEU A 7 -8.80 19.22 -12.12
N SER A 8 -8.54 20.54 -12.16
CA SER A 8 -9.10 21.46 -13.17
C SER A 8 -8.92 21.00 -14.62
N HIS A 9 -7.85 20.24 -14.91
CA HIS A 9 -7.54 19.81 -16.29
C HIS A 9 -7.21 18.32 -16.43
N THR A 10 -7.38 17.51 -15.38
CA THR A 10 -7.04 16.07 -15.44
C THR A 10 -8.01 15.25 -14.62
N ARG A 11 -8.37 14.05 -15.12
CA ARG A 11 -9.09 13.02 -14.39
C ARG A 11 -8.32 11.72 -14.45
N TRP A 12 -8.26 10.97 -13.36
CA TRP A 12 -7.52 9.71 -13.32
C TRP A 12 -8.16 8.67 -12.39
N GLU A 13 -7.87 7.41 -12.68
CA GLU A 13 -8.18 6.26 -11.83
C GLU A 13 -6.87 5.48 -11.64
N CYS A 14 -6.14 5.78 -10.57
CA CYS A 14 -4.80 5.24 -10.31
C CYS A 14 -4.86 4.12 -9.28
N LYS A 15 -5.26 2.91 -9.72
CA LYS A 15 -5.30 1.71 -8.88
C LYS A 15 -4.05 0.88 -9.09
N TYR A 16 -3.37 0.51 -8.00
CA TYR A 16 -2.14 -0.27 -8.04
C TYR A 16 -2.24 -1.53 -7.18
N HIS A 17 -1.66 -2.63 -7.67
CA HIS A 17 -1.44 -3.84 -6.90
C HIS A 17 0.04 -3.90 -6.50
N ILE A 18 0.33 -3.49 -5.26
CA ILE A 18 1.70 -3.40 -4.73
C ILE A 18 1.95 -4.62 -3.84
N VAL A 19 3.01 -5.37 -4.14
CA VAL A 19 3.47 -6.52 -3.35
C VAL A 19 4.94 -6.35 -3.04
N PHE A 20 5.33 -6.61 -1.80
CA PHE A 20 6.72 -6.60 -1.37
C PHE A 20 7.03 -7.82 -0.49
N ILE A 21 8.31 -8.16 -0.39
CA ILE A 21 8.82 -9.28 0.40
C ILE A 21 10.00 -8.84 1.26
N PRO A 22 10.23 -9.49 2.42
CA PRO A 22 11.38 -9.19 3.25
C PRO A 22 12.66 -9.72 2.60
N LYS A 23 13.80 -9.08 2.89
CA LYS A 23 15.11 -9.53 2.40
C LYS A 23 15.33 -11.00 2.79
N TYR A 24 15.77 -11.81 1.83
CA TYR A 24 15.95 -13.26 1.96
C TYR A 24 14.67 -14.07 2.24
N ARG A 25 13.47 -13.52 1.99
CA ARG A 25 12.17 -14.20 2.19
C ARG A 25 11.98 -14.79 3.59
N ARG A 26 12.60 -14.20 4.60
CA ARG A 26 12.44 -14.63 5.99
C ARG A 26 11.01 -14.36 6.47
N LYS A 27 10.50 -15.19 7.38
CA LYS A 27 9.19 -14.99 8.02
C LYS A 27 9.26 -13.91 9.13
N THR A 28 9.86 -12.75 8.84
CA THR A 28 10.05 -11.65 9.81
C THR A 28 8.88 -10.67 9.85
N LEU A 29 8.02 -10.65 8.82
CA LEU A 29 6.87 -9.75 8.75
C LEU A 29 5.68 -10.17 9.63
N PHE A 30 5.87 -11.10 10.57
CA PHE A 30 4.82 -11.61 11.46
C PHE A 30 5.02 -11.09 12.89
N GLY A 31 3.98 -11.14 13.71
CA GLY A 31 4.02 -10.67 15.09
C GLY A 31 4.07 -9.14 15.18
N GLN A 32 4.97 -8.62 16.01
CA GLN A 32 5.09 -7.18 16.31
C GLN A 32 5.37 -6.34 15.06
N ILE A 33 6.26 -6.80 14.17
CA ILE A 33 6.60 -6.10 12.92
C ILE A 33 5.37 -5.89 12.02
N ARG A 34 4.40 -6.81 12.06
CA ARG A 34 3.16 -6.66 11.27
C ARG A 34 2.30 -5.49 11.77
N GLN A 35 2.25 -5.29 13.09
CA GLN A 35 1.47 -4.22 13.70
C GLN A 35 2.06 -2.86 13.37
N GLU A 36 3.37 -2.70 13.57
CA GLU A 36 4.09 -1.47 13.24
C GLU A 36 4.01 -1.11 11.75
N LEU A 37 4.18 -2.11 10.86
CA LEU A 37 4.07 -1.87 9.41
C LEU A 37 2.67 -1.40 9.00
N GLY A 38 1.61 -1.89 9.65
CA GLY A 38 0.25 -1.44 9.39
C GLY A 38 0.09 0.06 9.65
N GLU A 39 0.60 0.54 10.78
CA GLU A 39 0.59 1.97 11.11
C GLU A 39 1.44 2.78 10.12
N VAL A 40 2.61 2.28 9.72
CA VAL A 40 3.48 2.99 8.76
C VAL A 40 2.84 3.14 7.37
N PHE A 41 2.08 2.14 6.90
CA PHE A 41 1.42 2.22 5.58
C PHE A 41 0.13 3.03 5.56
N HIS A 42 -0.50 3.22 6.71
CA HIS A 42 -1.80 3.88 6.82
C HIS A 42 -1.76 5.24 7.54
N ARG A 43 -0.57 5.68 7.98
CA ARG A 43 -0.32 7.06 8.37
C ARG A 43 -0.33 7.98 7.16
#